data_AF-A0A965E8U3-F1
#
_entry.id   AF-A0A965E8U3-F1
#
_cell.length_a   1.000
_cell.length_b   1.000
_cell.length_c   1.000
_cell.angle_alpha   90.00
_cell.angle_beta   90.00
_cell.angle_gamma   90.00
#
_symmetry.space_group_name_H-M   'P 1'
#
loop_
_entity.id
_entity.type
_entity.pdbx_description
1 polymer ?
#
loop_
_entity_poly.entity_id
_entity_poly.type
_entity_poly.pdbx_seq_one_letter_code
_entity_poly.pdbx_strand_id
1 'polypeptide(L)'
;MKITVNPSPNPVSPTQREKYLEDPGFGKYFTDHMAVAEWNQASGWSDLTISAYGPLNLDPAAMVFHYGQEIFEGMKAYYQPDGSIALFRPDANALRFAKSAARITLPELPVEDFVSAVEALVKQDAGWV
;
A
#
# COMPACT_ATOMS: atom_id res chain seq x y z
N MET A 1 7.16 5.19 -12.01
CA MET A 1 8.15 4.11 -11.73
C MET A 1 7.75 2.79 -12.43
N LYS A 2 8.64 1.80 -12.57
CA LYS A 2 8.24 0.45 -13.03
C LYS A 2 7.67 -0.36 -11.85
N ILE A 3 6.69 -1.22 -12.12
CA ILE A 3 6.07 -2.09 -11.12
C ILE A 3 6.46 -3.55 -11.37
N THR A 4 6.95 -4.21 -10.33
CA THR A 4 7.24 -5.66 -10.31
C THR A 4 6.28 -6.34 -9.34
N VAL A 5 5.66 -7.45 -9.74
CA VAL A 5 4.76 -8.23 -8.88
C VAL A 5 5.44 -9.55 -8.54
N ASN A 6 5.62 -9.80 -7.25
CA ASN A 6 6.15 -11.03 -6.67
C ASN A 6 5.03 -11.67 -5.82
N PRO A 7 4.22 -12.57 -6.41
CA PRO A 7 3.08 -13.15 -5.73
C PRO A 7 3.47 -13.87 -4.43
N SER A 8 2.61 -13.80 -3.43
CA SER A 8 2.78 -14.52 -2.17
C SER A 8 2.88 -16.02 -2.45
N PRO A 9 3.91 -16.70 -1.93
CA PRO A 9 4.02 -18.16 -2.07
C PRO A 9 3.01 -18.90 -1.18
N ASN A 10 2.41 -18.22 -0.19
CA ASN A 10 1.49 -18.80 0.79
C ASN A 10 0.27 -17.88 0.97
N PRO A 11 -0.55 -17.67 -0.07
CA PRO A 11 -1.76 -16.85 0.06
C PRO A 11 -2.78 -17.55 0.97
N VAL A 12 -3.62 -16.75 1.63
CA VAL A 12 -4.76 -17.26 2.40
C VAL A 12 -5.66 -18.05 1.46
N SER A 13 -6.08 -19.24 1.90
CA SER A 13 -6.96 -20.08 1.09
C SER A 13 -8.30 -19.37 0.84
N PRO A 14 -8.97 -19.59 -0.32
CA PRO A 14 -10.24 -18.94 -0.62
C PRO A 14 -11.29 -19.10 0.49
N THR A 15 -11.44 -20.31 1.02
CA THR A 15 -12.37 -20.60 2.13
C THR A 15 -12.02 -19.86 3.42
N GLN A 16 -10.73 -19.65 3.71
CA GLN A 16 -10.33 -18.89 4.89
C GLN A 16 -10.52 -17.39 4.67
N ARG A 17 -10.29 -16.89 3.46
CA ARG A 17 -10.54 -15.50 3.08
C ARG A 17 -12.03 -15.17 3.18
N GLU A 18 -12.91 -16.03 2.68
CA GLU A 18 -14.37 -15.87 2.81
C GLU A 18 -14.80 -15.68 4.27
N LYS A 19 -14.26 -16.49 5.20
CA LYS A 19 -14.52 -16.33 6.64
C LYS A 19 -14.05 -14.99 7.20
N TYR A 20 -12.92 -14.46 6.69
CA TYR A 20 -12.46 -13.12 7.10
C TYR A 20 -13.35 -12.03 6.53
N LEU A 21 -13.88 -12.19 5.32
CA LEU A 21 -14.76 -11.21 4.67
C LEU A 21 -16.18 -11.19 5.27
N GLU A 22 -16.64 -12.27 5.93
CA GLU A 22 -17.93 -12.30 6.64
C GLU A 22 -17.95 -11.41 7.89
N ASP A 23 -16.84 -11.32 8.62
CA ASP A 23 -16.67 -10.43 9.79
C ASP A 23 -15.27 -9.81 9.80
N PRO A 24 -15.00 -8.83 8.92
CA PRO A 24 -13.65 -8.30 8.70
C PRO A 24 -13.21 -7.36 9.83
N GLY A 25 -14.16 -6.79 10.59
CA GLY A 25 -13.90 -5.70 11.52
C GLY A 25 -13.24 -4.50 10.82
N PHE A 26 -12.32 -3.83 11.50
CA PHE A 26 -11.50 -2.75 10.94
C PHE A 26 -10.03 -2.96 11.30
N GLY A 27 -9.14 -3.03 10.30
CA GLY A 27 -7.69 -3.18 10.51
C GLY A 27 -7.25 -4.47 11.20
N LYS A 28 -8.08 -5.53 11.12
CA LYS A 28 -7.85 -6.80 11.82
C LYS A 28 -7.19 -7.86 10.95
N TYR A 29 -7.62 -7.97 9.71
CA TYR A 29 -7.09 -8.87 8.70
C TYR A 29 -6.45 -8.06 7.57
N PHE A 30 -5.38 -8.59 7.00
CA PHE A 30 -4.61 -7.98 5.93
C PHE A 30 -4.57 -8.93 4.73
N THR A 31 -4.43 -8.37 3.54
CA THR A 31 -4.41 -9.12 2.28
C THR A 31 -3.07 -9.84 2.09
N ASP A 32 -2.96 -10.62 1.02
CA ASP A 32 -1.81 -11.50 0.79
C ASP A 32 -0.53 -10.73 0.40
N HIS A 33 -0.66 -9.47 -0.03
CA HIS A 33 0.44 -8.66 -0.55
C HIS A 33 0.51 -7.27 0.09
N MET A 34 1.66 -6.61 -0.10
CA MET A 34 1.88 -5.20 0.22
C MET A 34 2.67 -4.53 -0.90
N ALA A 35 2.50 -3.21 -1.05
CA ALA A 35 3.27 -2.40 -2.00
C ALA A 35 4.46 -1.75 -1.28
N VAL A 36 5.66 -1.88 -1.86
CA VAL A 36 6.92 -1.40 -1.28
C VAL A 36 7.73 -0.65 -2.33
N ALA A 37 8.18 0.55 -1.98
CA ALA A 37 9.19 1.31 -2.70
C ALA A 37 10.17 1.89 -1.67
N GLU A 38 11.45 1.94 -2.02
CA GLU A 38 12.51 2.50 -1.20
C GLU A 38 12.92 3.86 -1.74
N TRP A 39 13.48 4.71 -0.87
CA TRP A 39 14.04 5.99 -1.27
C TRP A 39 15.45 6.12 -0.70
N ASN A 40 16.36 6.69 -1.49
CA ASN A 40 17.62 7.21 -0.98
C ASN A 40 17.99 8.51 -1.70
N GLN A 41 18.89 9.28 -1.08
CA GLN A 41 19.28 10.60 -1.59
C GLN A 41 19.99 10.55 -2.94
N ALA A 42 20.69 9.46 -3.28
CA ALA A 42 21.50 9.37 -4.48
C ALA A 42 20.66 9.04 -5.74
N SER A 43 19.63 8.21 -5.59
CA SER A 43 18.81 7.73 -6.71
C SER A 43 17.34 8.11 -6.64
N GLY A 44 16.89 8.73 -5.55
CA GLY A 44 15.48 8.98 -5.31
C GLY A 44 14.70 7.70 -5.03
N TRP A 45 13.43 7.70 -5.41
CA TRP A 45 12.54 6.54 -5.29
C TRP A 45 12.98 5.41 -6.22
N SER A 46 12.96 4.19 -5.69
CA SER A 46 13.16 2.96 -6.46
C SER A 46 11.94 2.63 -7.32
N ASP A 47 12.05 1.58 -8.13
CA ASP A 47 10.87 0.91 -8.68
C ASP A 47 9.97 0.34 -7.57
N LEU A 48 8.69 0.14 -7.87
CA LEU A 48 7.70 -0.41 -6.96
C LEU A 48 7.70 -1.94 -7.03
N THR A 49 7.60 -2.58 -5.88
CA THR A 49 7.36 -4.02 -5.77
C THR A 49 6.04 -4.29 -5.04
N ILE A 50 5.17 -5.10 -5.63
CA ILE A 50 4.10 -5.79 -4.91
C ILE A 50 4.69 -7.11 -4.41
N SER A 51 4.82 -7.28 -3.10
CA SER A 51 5.44 -8.46 -2.47
C SER A 51 4.49 -9.12 -1.47
N ALA A 52 4.82 -10.33 -1.03
CA ALA A 52 4.09 -11.00 0.04
C ALA A 52 3.99 -10.11 1.29
N TYR A 53 2.80 -10.00 1.88
CA TYR A 53 2.61 -9.30 3.15
C TYR A 53 3.44 -9.97 4.24
N GLY A 54 4.18 -9.19 5.02
CA GLY A 54 5.09 -9.73 6.02
C GLY A 54 5.78 -8.67 6.88
N PRO A 55 6.63 -9.10 7.83
CA PRO A 55 7.33 -8.19 8.72
C PRO A 55 8.30 -7.28 7.95
N LEU A 56 8.38 -6.02 8.39
CA LEU A 56 9.40 -5.08 7.92
C LEU A 56 10.69 -5.30 8.73
N ASN A 57 11.83 -5.33 8.04
CA ASN A 57 13.16 -5.36 8.67
C ASN A 57 13.73 -3.94 8.68
N LEU A 58 13.87 -3.35 9.86
CA LEU A 58 14.35 -1.99 10.03
C LEU A 58 15.48 -1.96 11.07
N ASP A 59 16.42 -1.03 10.87
CA ASP A 59 17.47 -0.78 11.85
C ASP A 59 16.84 -0.31 13.18
N PRO A 60 17.30 -0.80 14.35
CA PRO A 60 16.77 -0.37 15.64
C PRO A 60 16.86 1.14 15.90
N ALA A 61 17.77 1.85 15.25
CA ALA A 61 17.95 3.30 15.31
C ALA A 61 17.19 4.07 14.21
N ALA A 62 16.33 3.41 13.43
CA ALA A 62 15.55 4.07 12.38
C ALA A 62 14.71 5.23 12.93
N MET A 63 14.71 6.37 12.22
CA MET A 63 14.05 7.62 12.64
C MET A 63 12.58 7.46 13.03
N VAL A 64 11.88 6.54 12.38
CA VAL A 64 10.48 6.21 12.69
C VAL A 64 10.27 5.80 14.15
N PHE A 65 11.21 5.05 14.75
CA PHE A 65 11.08 4.56 16.12
C PHE A 65 11.49 5.57 17.20
N HIS A 66 12.33 6.56 16.85
CA HIS A 66 12.91 7.48 17.84
C HIS A 66 12.34 8.88 17.76
N TYR A 67 11.96 9.32 16.57
CA TYR A 67 11.55 10.70 16.30
C TYR A 67 10.24 10.79 15.51
N GLY A 68 9.56 9.68 15.27
CA GLY A 68 8.22 9.65 14.66
C GLY A 68 8.15 10.31 13.29
N GLN A 69 9.23 10.24 12.50
CA GLN A 69 9.26 10.80 11.15
C GLN A 69 8.52 9.87 10.17
N GLU A 70 7.19 9.89 10.25
CA GLU A 70 6.30 9.06 9.47
C GLU A 70 5.00 9.78 9.11
N ILE A 71 4.35 9.35 8.03
CA ILE A 71 3.04 9.81 7.57
C ILE A 71 2.24 8.60 7.08
N PHE A 72 0.92 8.75 6.97
CA PHE A 72 0.05 7.71 6.42
C PHE A 72 -1.08 8.34 5.59
N GLU A 73 -1.80 7.49 4.86
CA GLU A 73 -3.04 7.84 4.18
C GLU A 73 -4.14 6.81 4.42
N GLY A 74 -5.38 7.20 4.16
CA GLY A 74 -6.56 6.35 4.31
C GLY A 74 -7.53 6.52 3.14
N MET A 75 -7.77 5.42 2.42
CA MET A 75 -8.75 5.34 1.34
C MET A 75 -9.33 3.91 1.25
N LYS A 76 -10.25 3.69 0.31
CA LYS A 76 -10.94 2.41 0.16
C LYS A 76 -11.09 2.06 -1.32
N ALA A 77 -11.10 0.76 -1.60
CA ALA A 77 -11.53 0.17 -2.86
C ALA A 77 -12.92 -0.44 -2.68
N TYR A 78 -13.74 -0.39 -3.73
CA TYR A 78 -15.13 -0.85 -3.68
C TYR A 78 -15.51 -1.64 -4.92
N TYR A 79 -16.06 -2.83 -4.74
CA TYR A 79 -16.77 -3.51 -5.81
C TYR A 79 -17.97 -2.68 -6.28
N GLN A 80 -18.11 -2.59 -7.59
CA GLN A 80 -19.23 -1.94 -8.26
C GLN A 80 -20.26 -2.98 -8.70
N PRO A 81 -21.52 -2.58 -8.95
CA PRO A 81 -22.56 -3.51 -9.42
C PRO A 81 -22.23 -4.23 -10.73
N ASP A 82 -21.33 -3.70 -11.55
CA ASP A 82 -20.86 -4.31 -12.80
C ASP A 82 -19.68 -5.28 -12.62
N GLY A 83 -19.23 -5.49 -11.37
CA GLY A 83 -18.08 -6.34 -11.04
C GLY A 83 -16.72 -5.65 -11.14
N SER A 84 -16.66 -4.37 -11.56
CA SER A 84 -15.41 -3.59 -11.51
C SER A 84 -15.07 -3.17 -10.08
N ILE A 85 -13.82 -2.72 -9.86
CA ILE A 85 -13.37 -2.14 -8.59
C ILE A 85 -13.08 -0.67 -8.81
N ALA A 86 -13.64 0.20 -7.97
CA ALA A 86 -13.41 1.64 -8.03
C ALA A 86 -12.67 2.15 -6.79
N LEU A 87 -11.83 3.16 -7.02
CA LEU A 87 -11.21 4.00 -5.99
C LEU A 87 -11.92 5.36 -5.96
N PHE A 88 -12.19 5.89 -4.78
CA PHE A 88 -12.81 7.21 -4.65
C PHE A 88 -11.75 8.29 -4.45
N ARG A 89 -11.53 9.12 -5.48
CA ARG A 89 -10.59 10.27 -5.48
C ARG A 89 -9.16 9.93 -4.99
N PRO A 90 -8.51 8.88 -5.54
CA PRO A 90 -7.19 8.46 -5.07
C PRO A 90 -6.12 9.54 -5.27
N ASP A 91 -6.28 10.40 -6.28
CA ASP A 91 -5.46 11.58 -6.55
C ASP A 91 -5.47 12.59 -5.39
N ALA A 92 -6.63 12.81 -4.77
CA ALA A 92 -6.75 13.75 -3.66
C ALA A 92 -6.00 13.27 -2.40
N ASN A 93 -6.04 11.97 -2.12
CA ASN A 93 -5.24 11.35 -1.07
C ASN A 93 -3.75 11.39 -1.39
N ALA A 94 -3.35 11.07 -2.62
CA ALA A 94 -1.96 11.14 -3.06
C ALA A 94 -1.36 12.56 -2.91
N LEU A 95 -2.11 13.59 -3.30
CA LEU A 95 -1.74 14.99 -3.10
C LEU A 95 -1.57 15.32 -1.60
N ARG A 96 -2.45 14.79 -0.74
CA ARG A 96 -2.35 14.99 0.71
C ARG A 96 -1.16 14.23 1.31
N PHE A 97 -0.83 13.04 0.79
CA PHE A 97 0.35 12.28 1.16
C PHE A 97 1.63 13.07 0.85
N ALA A 98 1.79 13.56 -0.38
CA ALA A 98 2.93 14.39 -0.78
C ALA A 98 3.04 15.67 0.08
N LYS A 99 1.93 16.37 0.33
CA LYS A 99 1.91 17.54 1.22
C LYS A 99 2.33 17.20 2.66
N SER A 100 1.93 16.04 3.16
CA SER A 100 2.32 15.56 4.49
C SER A 100 3.81 15.25 4.54
N ALA A 101 4.35 14.64 3.48
CA ALA A 101 5.78 14.36 3.36
C ALA A 101 6.60 15.65 3.42
N ALA A 102 6.23 16.65 2.60
CA ALA A 102 6.87 17.96 2.59
C ALA A 102 6.84 18.64 3.97
N ARG A 103 5.73 18.49 4.72
CA ARG A 103 5.54 19.13 6.04
C ARG A 103 6.53 18.65 7.09
N ILE A 104 6.95 17.39 7.01
CA ILE A 104 7.87 16.73 7.96
C ILE A 104 9.21 16.32 7.31
N THR A 105 9.54 16.97 6.19
CA THR A 105 10.81 16.80 5.46
C THR A 105 11.10 15.35 5.05
N LEU A 106 10.06 14.60 4.68
CA LEU A 106 10.19 13.35 3.94
C LEU A 106 10.22 13.64 2.43
N PRO A 107 10.86 12.77 1.61
CA PRO A 107 10.76 12.87 0.16
C PRO A 107 9.31 12.71 -0.30
N GLU A 108 8.87 13.60 -1.19
CA GLU A 108 7.54 13.51 -1.79
C GLU A 108 7.50 12.34 -2.80
N LEU A 109 6.48 11.49 -2.71
CA LEU A 109 6.19 10.48 -3.74
C LEU A 109 5.31 11.15 -4.82
N PRO A 110 5.64 11.01 -6.12
CA PRO A 110 4.80 11.54 -7.19
C PRO A 110 3.36 11.01 -7.11
N VAL A 111 2.38 11.86 -7.44
CA VAL A 111 0.95 11.53 -7.31
C VAL A 111 0.59 10.31 -8.15
N GLU A 112 1.08 10.27 -9.38
CA GLU A 112 0.89 9.18 -10.33
C GLU A 112 1.50 7.86 -9.84
N ASP A 113 2.64 7.90 -9.15
CA ASP A 113 3.30 6.72 -8.60
C ASP A 113 2.54 6.19 -7.38
N PHE A 114 2.01 7.07 -6.52
CA PHE A 114 1.12 6.68 -5.42
C PHE A 114 -0.13 5.98 -5.94
N VAL A 115 -0.82 6.58 -6.92
CA VAL A 115 -2.06 6.02 -7.48
C VAL A 115 -1.75 4.68 -8.16
N SER A 116 -0.67 4.59 -8.93
CA SER A 116 -0.25 3.34 -9.59
C SER A 116 0.06 2.24 -8.57
N ALA A 117 0.64 2.58 -7.42
CA ALA A 117 0.91 1.60 -6.36
C ALA A 117 -0.37 1.05 -5.73
N VAL A 118 -1.34 1.91 -5.44
CA VAL A 118 -2.65 1.50 -4.93
C VAL A 118 -3.38 0.62 -5.95
N GLU A 119 -3.44 1.04 -7.21
CA GLU A 119 -4.10 0.28 -8.27
C GLU A 119 -3.47 -1.10 -8.49
N ALA A 120 -2.13 -1.18 -8.48
CA ALA A 120 -1.43 -2.44 -8.63
C ALA A 120 -1.71 -3.41 -7.46
N LEU A 121 -1.71 -2.90 -6.22
CA LEU A 121 -2.01 -3.72 -5.04
C LEU A 121 -3.47 -4.20 -5.06
N VAL A 122 -4.42 -3.29 -5.29
CA VAL A 122 -5.85 -3.63 -5.36
C VAL A 122 -6.14 -4.63 -6.47
N LYS A 123 -5.46 -4.52 -7.61
CA LYS A 123 -5.57 -5.49 -8.71
C LYS A 123 -5.04 -6.87 -8.31
N GLN A 124 -3.88 -6.92 -7.64
CA GLN A 124 -3.28 -8.18 -7.20
C GLN A 124 -4.16 -8.88 -6.15
N ASP A 125 -4.70 -8.10 -5.22
CA ASP A 125 -5.52 -8.60 -4.10
C ASP A 125 -7.03 -8.42 -4.32
N ALA A 126 -7.48 -8.37 -5.57
CA ALA A 126 -8.88 -8.08 -5.91
C ALA A 126 -9.90 -8.98 -5.20
N GLY A 127 -9.54 -10.23 -4.91
CA GLY A 127 -10.41 -11.16 -4.17
C GLY A 127 -10.63 -10.84 -2.69
N TRP A 128 -10.02 -9.79 -2.16
CA TRP A 128 -10.20 -9.27 -0.80
C TRP A 128 -11.10 -8.03 -0.71
N VAL A 129 -11.57 -7.52 -1.85
CA VAL A 129 -12.47 -6.35 -1.91
C VAL A 129 -13.92 -6.74 -1.59
#